data_AF-T0GB61-F1
#
_entry.id   AF-T0GB61-F1
#
_cell.length_a   1.000
_cell.length_b   1.000
_cell.length_c   1.000
_cell.angle_alpha   90.00
_cell.angle_beta   90.00
_cell.angle_gamma   90.00
#
_symmetry.space_group_name_H-M   'P 1'
#
loop_
_entity.id
_entity.type
_entity.pdbx_description
1 polymer ?
#
loop_
_entity_poly.entity_id
_entity_poly.type
_entity_poly.pdbx_seq_one_letter_code
_entity_poly.pdbx_strand_id
1 'polypeptide(L)'
;MNRRPRELVQLAGEWKGGVPAHGTMVEEKLDGVRACWIGGELLTREGTPIGGIGHIAYRLRSIEKAVGHGIFFDGEFLAPGGFRATLRHIGQGLRAPEQGTLHLFDAMPAPAWAAGGTDRPLYERKARLRRWVALAADPALSWEWRPGTHGREPKEPALAVIPDTWCATQADVERLANEIWARGGEGVVLKDAESGYRRARTADWLKYKQRGWSTRQVA
;
A
#
# COMPACT_ATOMS: atom_id res chain seq x y z
N MET A 1 1.29 28.63 -5.31
CA MET A 1 1.02 27.53 -4.36
C MET A 1 0.32 26.43 -5.13
N ASN A 2 0.97 25.27 -5.31
CA ASN A 2 0.35 24.16 -6.04
C ASN A 2 -0.70 23.52 -5.14
N ARG A 3 -1.98 23.69 -5.46
CA ARG A 3 -3.10 23.17 -4.67
C ARG A 3 -3.04 21.64 -4.71
N ARG A 4 -3.00 20.99 -3.54
CA ARG A 4 -2.98 19.52 -3.46
C ARG A 4 -4.19 18.93 -4.21
N PRO A 5 -4.02 17.83 -4.97
CA PRO A 5 -5.12 17.22 -5.72
C PRO A 5 -6.20 16.69 -4.77
N ARG A 6 -7.46 16.66 -5.24
CA ARG A 6 -8.62 16.22 -4.43
C ARG A 6 -8.52 14.76 -3.99
N GLU A 7 -8.03 13.90 -4.86
CA GLU A 7 -7.77 12.49 -4.58
C GLU A 7 -6.26 12.25 -4.70
N LEU A 8 -5.66 11.68 -3.65
CA LEU A 8 -4.23 11.36 -3.64
C LEU A 8 -3.94 10.02 -4.33
N VAL A 9 -4.92 9.12 -4.40
CA VAL A 9 -4.74 7.71 -4.78
C VAL A 9 -5.91 7.17 -5.61
N GLN A 10 -5.72 6.03 -6.26
CA GLN A 10 -6.77 5.27 -6.96
C GLN A 10 -7.74 4.60 -5.97
N LEU A 11 -9.05 4.72 -6.17
CA LEU A 11 -10.07 4.12 -5.31
C LEU A 11 -10.75 2.93 -5.99
N ALA A 12 -10.88 1.83 -5.25
CA ALA A 12 -11.57 0.63 -5.73
C ALA A 12 -13.10 0.77 -5.69
N GLY A 13 -13.78 0.22 -6.70
CA GLY A 13 -15.21 -0.07 -6.72
C GLY A 13 -15.58 -1.28 -5.85
N GLU A 14 -16.86 -1.63 -5.81
CA GLU A 14 -17.35 -2.86 -5.18
C GLU A 14 -17.41 -3.98 -6.21
N TRP A 15 -16.86 -5.16 -5.88
CA TRP A 15 -16.98 -6.33 -6.75
C TRP A 15 -18.39 -6.93 -6.65
N LYS A 16 -19.00 -7.24 -7.80
CA LYS A 16 -20.36 -7.79 -7.90
C LYS A 16 -20.43 -9.16 -8.58
N GLY A 17 -19.28 -9.81 -8.77
CA GLY A 17 -19.14 -11.03 -9.58
C GLY A 17 -18.42 -10.76 -10.90
N GLY A 18 -18.00 -11.85 -11.54
CA GLY A 18 -17.26 -11.85 -12.80
C GLY A 18 -15.77 -11.50 -12.66
N VAL A 19 -15.01 -11.88 -13.66
CA VAL A 19 -13.61 -11.46 -13.89
C VAL A 19 -13.42 -11.23 -15.39
N PRO A 20 -12.43 -10.42 -15.82
CA PRO A 20 -12.08 -10.30 -17.24
C PRO A 20 -11.73 -11.66 -17.88
N ALA A 21 -11.83 -11.78 -19.20
CA ALA A 21 -11.51 -13.02 -19.92
C ALA A 21 -10.05 -13.46 -19.74
N HIS A 22 -9.14 -12.49 -19.58
CA HIS A 22 -7.74 -12.75 -19.25
C HIS A 22 -7.52 -13.06 -17.77
N GLY A 23 -8.53 -13.00 -16.90
CA GLY A 23 -8.38 -13.13 -15.45
C GLY A 23 -8.02 -11.81 -14.77
N THR A 24 -7.59 -11.90 -13.52
CA THR A 24 -7.28 -10.72 -12.69
C THR A 24 -6.19 -11.04 -11.66
N MET A 25 -5.44 -10.01 -11.25
CA MET A 25 -4.58 -10.07 -10.08
C MET A 25 -5.43 -9.85 -8.84
N VAL A 26 -5.23 -10.64 -7.79
CA VAL A 26 -5.98 -10.51 -6.53
C VAL A 26 -5.02 -10.44 -5.36
N GLU A 27 -5.24 -9.47 -4.49
CA GLU A 27 -4.46 -9.23 -3.28
C GLU A 27 -5.36 -9.34 -2.05
N GLU A 28 -4.79 -9.73 -0.92
CA GLU A 28 -5.48 -9.55 0.36
C GLU A 28 -5.71 -8.07 0.63
N LYS A 29 -6.94 -7.74 1.01
CA LYS A 29 -7.26 -6.43 1.55
C LYS A 29 -6.85 -6.41 3.02
N LEU A 30 -5.70 -5.78 3.31
CA LEU A 30 -5.22 -5.61 4.67
C LEU A 30 -6.09 -4.62 5.46
N ASP A 31 -6.27 -4.91 6.75
CA ASP A 31 -7.05 -4.11 7.71
C ASP A 31 -6.14 -3.09 8.43
N GLY A 32 -5.66 -2.09 7.69
CA GLY A 32 -4.75 -1.05 8.19
C GLY A 32 -5.26 0.37 7.92
N VAL A 33 -4.33 1.29 7.69
CA VAL A 33 -4.64 2.62 7.16
C VAL A 33 -3.88 2.84 5.87
N ARG A 34 -4.62 3.10 4.78
CA ARG A 34 -4.02 3.42 3.48
C ARG A 34 -3.06 4.60 3.60
N ALA A 35 -1.83 4.37 3.16
CA ALA A 35 -0.72 5.30 3.29
C ALA A 35 0.03 5.44 1.96
N CYS A 36 0.36 6.67 1.60
CA CYS A 36 1.05 6.99 0.36
C CYS A 36 2.29 7.85 0.62
N TRP A 37 3.39 7.49 -0.02
CA TRP A 37 4.64 8.25 0.02
C TRP A 37 4.63 9.29 -1.10
N ILE A 38 4.64 10.56 -0.74
CA ILE A 38 4.59 11.69 -1.66
C ILE A 38 5.61 12.73 -1.22
N GLY A 39 6.62 12.99 -2.05
CA GLY A 39 7.52 14.13 -1.87
C GLY A 39 8.28 14.13 -0.54
N GLY A 40 8.60 12.96 0.01
CA GLY A 40 9.34 12.84 1.27
C GLY A 40 8.46 12.64 2.51
N GLU A 41 7.14 12.65 2.36
CA GLU A 41 6.17 12.46 3.45
C GLU A 41 5.36 11.18 3.27
N LEU A 42 5.04 10.50 4.38
CA LEU A 42 4.03 9.43 4.39
C LEU A 42 2.69 10.01 4.83
N LEU A 43 1.69 9.95 3.97
CA LEU A 43 0.38 10.57 4.16
C LEU A 43 -0.72 9.51 4.13
N THR A 44 -1.77 9.66 4.94
CA THR A 44 -3.01 8.92 4.73
C THR A 44 -3.64 9.32 3.40
N ARG A 45 -4.64 8.56 2.95
CA ARG A 45 -5.42 8.92 1.75
C ARG A 45 -6.00 10.34 1.79
N GLU A 46 -6.42 10.80 2.96
CA GLU A 46 -6.98 12.14 3.20
C GLU A 46 -5.90 13.23 3.33
N GLY A 47 -4.62 12.86 3.26
CA GLY A 47 -3.50 13.79 3.32
C GLY A 47 -2.97 14.08 4.72
N THR A 48 -3.35 13.28 5.72
CA THR A 48 -2.86 13.41 7.10
C THR A 48 -1.46 12.80 7.23
N PRO A 49 -0.45 13.53 7.73
CA PRO A 49 0.88 12.97 7.94
C PRO A 49 0.90 11.84 8.99
N ILE A 50 1.69 10.79 8.71
CA ILE A 50 1.92 9.66 9.62
C ILE A 50 3.30 9.85 10.28
N GLY A 51 3.34 9.91 11.61
CA GLY A 51 4.59 9.99 12.39
C GLY A 51 5.19 8.63 12.74
N GLY A 52 6.38 8.60 13.32
CA GLY A 52 7.02 7.33 13.76
C GLY A 52 7.45 6.42 12.61
N ILE A 53 7.85 7.02 11.49
CA ILE A 53 8.13 6.33 10.22
C ILE A 53 9.56 6.54 9.74
N GLY A 54 10.51 6.90 10.61
CA GLY A 54 11.90 7.15 10.26
C GLY A 54 12.55 6.01 9.45
N HIS A 55 12.35 4.77 9.86
CA HIS A 55 12.80 3.53 9.23
C HIS A 55 12.14 3.32 7.85
N ILE A 56 10.84 3.56 7.72
CA ILE A 56 10.12 3.53 6.44
C ILE A 56 10.66 4.60 5.49
N ALA A 57 10.74 5.84 5.96
CA ALA A 57 11.21 6.97 5.16
C ALA A 57 12.67 6.80 4.73
N TYR A 58 13.53 6.26 5.60
CA TYR A 58 14.90 5.90 5.25
C TYR A 58 14.91 4.91 4.09
N ARG A 59 14.12 3.83 4.18
CA ARG A 59 14.04 2.80 3.14
C ARG A 59 13.53 3.35 1.81
N LEU A 60 12.46 4.13 1.82
CA LEU A 60 11.91 4.73 0.60
C LEU A 60 12.90 5.71 -0.04
N ARG A 61 13.56 6.56 0.75
CA ARG A 61 14.59 7.50 0.24
C ARG A 61 15.81 6.77 -0.33
N SER A 62 16.25 5.67 0.28
CA SER A 62 17.35 4.87 -0.27
C SER A 62 17.00 4.29 -1.64
N ILE A 63 15.75 3.88 -1.85
CA ILE A 63 15.26 3.44 -3.16
C ILE A 63 15.25 4.61 -4.15
N GLU A 64 14.68 5.77 -3.79
CA GLU A 64 14.66 6.97 -4.64
C GLU A 64 16.07 7.43 -5.02
N LYS A 65 17.02 7.36 -4.09
CA LYS A 65 18.44 7.64 -4.34
C LYS A 65 19.05 6.65 -5.32
N ALA A 66 18.79 5.35 -5.16
CA ALA A 66 19.31 4.30 -6.03
C ALA A 66 18.74 4.41 -7.46
N VAL A 67 17.48 4.83 -7.62
CA VAL A 67 16.86 5.01 -8.94
C VAL A 67 17.10 6.38 -9.57
N GLY A 68 17.61 7.35 -8.80
CA GLY A 68 17.92 8.70 -9.24
C GLY A 68 16.72 9.63 -9.47
N HIS A 69 15.53 9.27 -8.97
CA HIS A 69 14.32 10.10 -9.08
C HIS A 69 13.29 9.77 -7.99
N GLY A 70 12.40 10.73 -7.72
CA GLY A 70 11.30 10.55 -6.76
C GLY A 70 10.24 9.56 -7.26
N ILE A 71 9.71 8.76 -6.34
CA ILE A 71 8.71 7.73 -6.61
C ILE A 71 7.49 7.99 -5.71
N PHE A 72 6.30 7.85 -6.28
CA PHE A 72 5.07 7.68 -5.52
C PHE A 72 4.91 6.21 -5.16
N PHE A 73 4.73 5.92 -3.87
CA PHE A 73 4.39 4.58 -3.38
C PHE A 73 3.00 4.59 -2.75
N ASP A 74 2.18 3.59 -3.10
CA ASP A 74 0.84 3.35 -2.56
C ASP A 74 0.84 2.04 -1.78
N GLY A 75 0.35 2.09 -0.54
CA GLY A 75 0.39 0.96 0.36
C GLY A 75 -0.60 1.08 1.52
N GLU A 76 -0.51 0.11 2.41
CA GLU A 76 -1.25 0.06 3.67
C GLU A 76 -0.24 0.13 4.83
N PHE A 77 -0.40 1.11 5.72
CA PHE A 77 0.37 1.16 6.96
C PHE A 77 -0.29 0.31 8.02
N LEU A 78 0.49 -0.56 8.67
CA LEU A 78 0.06 -1.40 9.78
C LEU A 78 1.01 -1.24 10.96
N ALA A 79 0.48 -0.81 12.10
CA ALA A 79 1.21 -0.80 13.36
C ALA A 79 1.16 -2.19 14.03
N PRO A 80 2.13 -2.54 14.88
CA PRO A 80 2.10 -3.76 15.67
C PRO A 80 0.81 -3.82 16.51
N GLY A 81 0.12 -4.96 16.49
CA GLY A 81 -1.19 -5.13 17.15
C GLY A 81 -2.41 -4.83 16.27
N GLY A 82 -2.21 -4.65 14.95
CA GLY A 82 -3.28 -4.64 13.95
C GLY A 82 -4.06 -3.33 13.86
N PHE A 83 -5.30 -3.40 13.35
CA PHE A 83 -6.10 -2.23 12.97
C PHE A 83 -6.28 -1.19 14.10
N ARG A 84 -6.70 -1.62 15.30
CA ARG A 84 -6.93 -0.69 16.43
C ARG A 84 -5.64 0.00 16.88
N ALA A 85 -4.51 -0.72 16.86
CA ALA A 85 -3.21 -0.13 17.16
C ALA A 85 -2.79 0.87 16.09
N THR A 86 -3.08 0.54 14.82
CA THR A 86 -2.83 1.43 13.67
C THR A 86 -3.62 2.73 13.82
N LEU A 87 -4.92 2.68 14.14
CA LEU A 87 -5.71 3.90 14.38
C LEU A 87 -5.15 4.75 15.53
N ARG A 88 -4.74 4.13 16.65
CA ARG A 88 -4.11 4.85 17.76
C ARG A 88 -2.81 5.53 17.33
N HIS A 89 -1.98 4.84 16.54
CA HIS A 89 -0.74 5.37 15.99
C HIS A 89 -1.01 6.61 15.13
N ILE A 90 -1.96 6.53 14.20
CA ILE A 90 -2.36 7.68 13.37
C ILE A 90 -2.86 8.84 14.24
N GLY A 91 -3.66 8.55 15.28
CA GLY A 91 -4.18 9.54 16.22
C GLY A 91 -3.11 10.29 17.01
N GLN A 92 -1.92 9.72 17.18
CA GLN A 92 -0.77 10.39 17.83
C GLN A 92 -0.04 11.37 16.89
N GLY A 93 -0.33 11.32 15.58
CA GLY A 93 0.26 12.18 14.57
C GLY A 93 1.79 12.09 14.53
N LEU A 94 2.47 13.22 14.38
CA LEU A 94 3.94 13.29 14.29
C LEU A 94 4.67 12.87 15.58
N ARG A 95 3.95 12.71 16.70
CA ARG A 95 4.52 12.24 17.98
C ARG A 95 4.43 10.72 18.16
N ALA A 96 3.87 10.01 17.19
CA ALA A 96 3.78 8.55 17.24
C ALA A 96 5.17 7.90 17.39
N PRO A 97 5.29 6.81 18.16
CA PRO A 97 6.56 6.10 18.33
C PRO A 97 6.99 5.46 17.01
N GLU A 98 8.30 5.23 16.88
CA GLU A 98 8.91 4.58 15.72
C GLU A 98 8.46 3.11 15.64
N GLN A 99 7.57 2.76 14.70
CA GLN A 99 7.04 1.39 14.52
C GLN A 99 6.25 1.22 13.22
N GLY A 100 5.90 -0.04 12.92
CA GLY A 100 4.95 -0.40 11.86
C GLY A 100 5.62 -0.83 10.56
N THR A 101 4.80 -1.26 9.61
CA THR A 101 5.23 -1.71 8.29
C THR A 101 4.36 -1.04 7.24
N LEU A 102 4.98 -0.59 6.14
CA LEU A 102 4.27 -0.15 4.95
C LEU A 102 4.16 -1.31 3.95
N HIS A 103 2.95 -1.84 3.80
CA HIS A 103 2.62 -2.91 2.86
C HIS A 103 2.26 -2.32 1.50
N LEU A 104 3.23 -2.28 0.60
CA LEU A 104 3.16 -1.69 -0.73
C LEU A 104 2.40 -2.57 -1.70
N PHE A 105 1.53 -1.95 -2.50
CA PHE A 105 0.77 -2.63 -3.54
C PHE A 105 0.74 -1.92 -4.89
N ASP A 106 1.22 -0.68 -4.99
CA ASP A 106 1.45 -0.02 -6.28
C ASP A 106 2.53 1.06 -6.13
N ALA A 107 3.15 1.44 -7.25
CA ALA A 107 4.09 2.54 -7.30
C ALA A 107 4.26 3.08 -8.72
N MET A 108 4.62 4.35 -8.82
CA MET A 108 4.96 4.99 -10.10
C MET A 108 5.91 6.17 -9.90
N PRO A 109 6.64 6.63 -10.92
CA PRO A 109 7.45 7.84 -10.81
C PRO A 109 6.61 9.03 -10.34
N ALA A 110 7.15 9.85 -9.44
CA ALA A 110 6.43 11.00 -8.88
C ALA A 110 5.84 11.96 -9.95
N PRO A 111 6.50 12.23 -11.10
CA PRO A 111 5.90 13.03 -12.16
C PRO A 111 4.64 12.40 -12.77
N ALA A 112 4.62 11.07 -12.94
CA ALA A 112 3.44 10.36 -13.43
C ALA A 112 2.29 10.42 -12.42
N TRP A 113 2.58 10.22 -11.13
CA TRP A 113 1.60 10.46 -10.07
C TRP A 113 1.07 11.88 -10.19
N ALA A 114 1.94 12.91 -10.19
CA ALA A 114 1.58 14.33 -10.27
C ALA A 114 0.64 14.63 -11.46
N ALA A 115 0.88 14.04 -12.62
CA ALA A 115 0.06 14.18 -13.83
C ALA A 115 -1.35 13.53 -13.74
N GLY A 116 -1.65 12.75 -12.69
CA GLY A 116 -2.96 12.09 -12.51
C GLY A 116 -2.91 10.58 -12.52
N GLY A 117 -1.75 10.00 -12.86
CA GLY A 117 -1.54 8.57 -12.95
C GLY A 117 -0.73 8.19 -14.18
N THR A 118 -0.87 6.94 -14.63
CA THR A 118 -0.08 6.40 -15.74
C THR A 118 -0.87 5.35 -16.50
N ASP A 119 -0.63 5.23 -17.81
CA ASP A 119 -1.19 4.16 -18.64
C ASP A 119 -0.36 2.88 -18.58
N ARG A 120 0.77 2.89 -17.87
CA ARG A 120 1.58 1.70 -17.67
C ARG A 120 0.74 0.61 -17.00
N PRO A 121 0.61 -0.60 -17.59
CA PRO A 121 -0.17 -1.70 -17.02
C PRO A 121 0.25 -2.06 -15.59
N LEU A 122 -0.70 -2.51 -14.78
CA LEU A 122 -0.46 -2.88 -13.39
C LEU A 122 0.62 -3.96 -13.25
N TYR A 123 0.64 -4.97 -14.11
CA TYR A 123 1.67 -6.03 -14.02
C TYR A 123 3.09 -5.45 -14.16
N GLU A 124 3.29 -4.43 -15.00
CA GLU A 124 4.58 -3.76 -15.13
C GLU A 124 4.88 -2.87 -13.91
N ARG A 125 3.87 -2.17 -13.37
CA ARG A 125 4.04 -1.37 -12.15
C ARG A 125 4.43 -2.26 -10.97
N LYS A 126 3.82 -3.44 -10.84
CA LYS A 126 4.15 -4.47 -9.85
C LYS A 126 5.55 -5.02 -10.02
N ALA A 127 5.96 -5.33 -11.25
CA ALA A 127 7.34 -5.76 -11.54
C ALA A 127 8.36 -4.68 -11.15
N ARG A 128 8.08 -3.41 -11.44
CA ARG A 128 8.90 -2.27 -11.02
C ARG A 128 8.94 -2.11 -9.51
N LEU A 129 7.79 -2.17 -8.84
CA LEU A 129 7.70 -2.10 -7.39
C LEU A 129 8.58 -3.17 -6.72
N ARG A 130 8.46 -4.44 -7.15
CA ARG A 130 9.30 -5.54 -6.65
C ARG A 130 10.78 -5.26 -6.88
N ARG A 131 11.16 -4.83 -8.08
CA ARG A 131 12.55 -4.48 -8.39
C ARG A 131 13.06 -3.35 -7.50
N TRP A 132 12.29 -2.28 -7.31
CA TRP A 132 12.66 -1.15 -6.48
C TRP A 132 12.83 -1.53 -5.01
N VAL A 133 11.91 -2.31 -4.45
CA VAL A 133 12.02 -2.80 -3.07
C VAL A 133 13.24 -3.73 -2.92
N ALA A 134 13.58 -4.50 -3.96
CA ALA A 134 14.76 -5.36 -3.99
C ALA A 134 16.09 -4.61 -4.21
N LEU A 135 16.12 -3.46 -4.90
CA LEU A 135 17.35 -2.67 -5.12
C LEU A 135 18.02 -2.25 -3.82
N ALA A 136 17.23 -2.11 -2.77
CA ALA A 136 17.71 -1.73 -1.46
C ALA A 136 17.82 -2.95 -0.53
N ALA A 137 17.76 -4.19 -1.01
CA ALA A 137 18.12 -5.37 -0.22
C ALA A 137 19.63 -5.34 0.07
N ASP A 138 20.02 -4.41 0.92
CA ASP A 138 21.38 -4.16 1.35
C ASP A 138 21.75 -5.20 2.42
N PRO A 139 22.87 -5.93 2.27
CA PRO A 139 23.47 -6.80 3.28
C PRO A 139 23.83 -6.09 4.61
N ALA A 140 23.80 -4.76 4.67
CA ALA A 140 24.14 -3.98 5.84
C ALA A 140 22.95 -3.80 6.82
N LEU A 141 22.49 -4.86 7.51
CA LEU A 141 21.43 -4.73 8.53
C LEU A 141 21.69 -5.49 9.83
N SER A 142 22.89 -5.38 10.37
CA SER A 142 23.10 -5.70 11.79
C SER A 142 23.78 -4.60 12.62
N TRP A 143 24.36 -3.54 12.02
CA TRP A 143 25.14 -2.56 12.80
C TRP A 143 25.03 -1.07 12.38
N GLU A 144 24.27 -0.71 11.34
CA GLU A 144 24.15 0.71 10.94
C GLU A 144 23.02 1.45 11.68
N TRP A 145 23.39 2.50 12.41
CA TRP A 145 22.45 3.50 12.92
C TRP A 145 21.74 4.18 11.73
N ARG A 146 20.41 4.08 11.67
CA ARG A 146 19.64 4.77 10.62
C ARG A 146 19.24 6.16 11.10
N PRO A 147 19.59 7.22 10.36
CA PRO A 147 19.16 8.58 10.68
C PRO A 147 17.63 8.66 10.82
N GLY A 148 17.16 9.15 11.96
CA GLY A 148 15.74 9.30 12.28
C GLY A 148 15.12 8.18 13.12
N THR A 149 15.79 7.04 13.30
CA THR A 149 15.28 5.96 14.19
C THR A 149 15.71 6.15 15.64
N HIS A 150 16.68 7.03 15.92
CA HIS A 150 17.22 7.29 17.26
C HIS A 150 17.62 6.00 18.02
N GLY A 151 18.07 4.97 17.28
CA GLY A 151 18.44 3.66 17.85
C GLY A 151 17.25 2.75 18.20
N ARG A 152 16.02 3.11 17.82
CA ARG A 152 14.79 2.33 18.05
C ARG A 152 14.33 1.67 16.76
N GLU A 153 15.12 0.73 16.24
CA GLU A 153 14.72 -0.04 15.07
C GLU A 153 13.53 -0.95 15.40
N PRO A 154 12.42 -0.88 14.63
CA PRO A 154 11.34 -1.84 14.75
C PRO A 154 11.82 -3.26 14.42
N LYS A 155 11.20 -4.26 15.04
CA LYS A 155 11.49 -5.68 14.76
C LYS A 155 10.92 -6.09 13.40
N GLU A 156 9.79 -5.51 13.05
CA GLU A 156 9.09 -5.73 11.79
C GLU A 156 9.85 -5.03 10.63
N PRO A 157 9.76 -5.58 9.40
CA PRO A 157 10.35 -4.92 8.25
C PRO A 157 9.68 -3.56 8.01
N ALA A 158 10.46 -2.58 7.58
CA ALA A 158 9.92 -1.27 7.22
C ALA A 158 8.94 -1.36 6.03
N LEU A 159 9.29 -2.16 5.02
CA LEU A 159 8.52 -2.31 3.79
C LEU A 159 8.20 -3.79 3.55
N ALA A 160 7.00 -4.06 3.08
CA ALA A 160 6.59 -5.35 2.52
C ALA A 160 5.85 -5.12 1.20
N VAL A 161 5.95 -6.04 0.24
CA VAL A 161 5.12 -6.00 -0.98
C VAL A 161 4.00 -7.01 -0.82
N ILE A 162 2.75 -6.58 -1.01
CA ILE A 162 1.60 -7.49 -0.93
C ILE A 162 1.68 -8.52 -2.08
N PRO A 163 1.61 -9.83 -1.78
CA PRO A 163 1.64 -10.86 -2.81
C PRO A 163 0.36 -10.81 -3.65
N ASP A 164 0.51 -11.13 -4.94
CA ASP A 164 -0.60 -11.24 -5.87
C ASP A 164 -0.88 -12.71 -6.15
N THR A 165 -2.15 -13.09 -6.14
CA THR A 165 -2.64 -14.39 -6.63
C THR A 165 -3.39 -14.17 -7.93
N TRP A 166 -3.10 -14.97 -8.95
CA TRP A 166 -3.84 -14.92 -10.20
C TRP A 166 -5.17 -15.67 -10.06
N CYS A 167 -6.27 -15.03 -10.44
CA CYS A 167 -7.60 -15.65 -10.47
C CYS A 167 -8.14 -15.60 -11.90
N ALA A 168 -8.34 -16.77 -12.50
CA ALA A 168 -8.88 -16.89 -13.86
C ALA A 168 -10.41 -16.86 -13.89
N THR A 169 -11.05 -17.20 -12.77
CA THR A 169 -12.51 -17.31 -12.67
C THR A 169 -13.06 -16.59 -11.44
N GLN A 170 -14.37 -16.33 -11.45
CA GLN A 170 -15.09 -15.87 -10.26
C GLN A 170 -14.93 -16.82 -9.07
N ALA A 171 -14.96 -18.14 -9.31
CA ALA A 171 -14.81 -19.13 -8.26
C ALA A 171 -13.42 -19.08 -7.59
N ASP A 172 -12.37 -18.73 -8.33
CA ASP A 172 -11.03 -18.53 -7.75
C ASP A 172 -11.00 -17.35 -6.78
N VAL A 173 -11.67 -16.24 -7.14
CA VAL A 173 -11.79 -15.06 -6.28
C VAL A 173 -12.56 -15.40 -5.00
N GLU A 174 -13.70 -16.08 -5.14
CA GLU A 174 -14.54 -16.47 -4.00
C GLU A 174 -13.80 -17.43 -3.06
N ARG A 175 -13.05 -18.40 -3.61
CA ARG A 175 -12.20 -19.30 -2.83
C ARG A 175 -11.16 -18.53 -2.03
N LEU A 176 -10.40 -17.64 -2.67
CA LEU A 176 -9.37 -16.83 -2.01
C LEU A 176 -9.96 -15.91 -0.94
N ALA A 177 -11.11 -15.29 -1.21
CA ALA A 177 -11.81 -14.45 -0.24
C ALA A 177 -12.26 -15.27 0.99
N ASN A 178 -12.83 -16.45 0.78
CA ASN A 178 -13.23 -17.36 1.86
C ASN A 178 -12.03 -17.80 2.72
N GLU A 179 -10.88 -18.10 2.11
CA GLU A 179 -9.64 -18.43 2.83
C GLU A 179 -9.16 -17.27 3.71
N ILE A 180 -9.23 -16.04 3.20
CA ILE A 180 -8.86 -14.83 3.96
C ILE A 180 -9.85 -14.59 5.12
N TRP A 181 -11.15 -14.77 4.89
CA TRP A 181 -12.14 -14.62 5.95
C TRP A 181 -12.02 -15.70 7.03
N ALA A 182 -11.68 -16.93 6.67
CA ALA A 182 -11.47 -18.02 7.62
C ALA A 182 -10.36 -17.72 8.63
N ARG A 183 -9.36 -16.91 8.25
CA ARG A 183 -8.31 -16.42 9.15
C ARG A 183 -8.56 -15.02 9.72
N GLY A 184 -9.77 -14.47 9.55
CA GLY A 184 -10.19 -13.19 10.13
C GLY A 184 -9.73 -11.95 9.36
N GLY A 185 -9.30 -12.07 8.11
CA GLY A 185 -8.97 -10.93 7.23
C GLY A 185 -10.20 -10.23 6.65
N GLU A 186 -10.01 -9.04 6.09
CA GLU A 186 -11.11 -8.20 5.58
C GLU A 186 -11.72 -8.73 4.27
N GLY A 187 -10.87 -9.27 3.40
CA GLY A 187 -11.27 -9.80 2.10
C GLY A 187 -10.18 -9.56 1.07
N VAL A 188 -10.58 -9.29 -0.17
CA VAL A 188 -9.66 -9.16 -1.31
C VAL A 188 -9.87 -7.87 -2.09
N VAL A 189 -8.83 -7.46 -2.81
CA VAL A 189 -8.89 -6.46 -3.87
C VAL A 189 -8.49 -7.14 -5.17
N LEU A 190 -9.43 -7.20 -6.11
CA LEU A 190 -9.20 -7.60 -7.49
C LEU A 190 -8.68 -6.38 -8.25
N LYS A 191 -7.70 -6.60 -9.11
CA LYS A 191 -7.10 -5.56 -9.94
C LYS A 191 -6.85 -6.09 -11.34
N ASP A 192 -7.39 -5.39 -12.33
CA ASP A 192 -7.09 -5.68 -13.72
C ASP A 192 -5.60 -5.46 -13.99
N ALA A 193 -4.92 -6.52 -14.43
CA ALA A 193 -3.49 -6.56 -14.70
C ALA A 193 -3.07 -5.56 -15.80
N GLU A 194 -3.97 -5.29 -16.74
CA GLU A 194 -3.72 -4.42 -17.90
C GLU A 194 -4.08 -2.95 -17.61
N SER A 195 -4.73 -2.68 -16.48
CA SER A 195 -5.18 -1.34 -16.15
C SER A 195 -4.05 -0.36 -15.85
N GLY A 196 -4.26 0.89 -16.25
CA GLY A 196 -3.46 2.02 -15.79
C GLY A 196 -3.72 2.36 -14.31
N TYR A 197 -3.06 3.40 -13.83
CA TYR A 197 -3.38 4.04 -12.57
C TYR A 197 -4.04 5.40 -12.84
N ARG A 198 -5.05 5.76 -12.05
CA ARG A 198 -5.74 7.04 -12.03
C ARG A 198 -5.98 7.45 -10.59
N ARG A 199 -5.68 8.70 -10.23
CA ARG A 199 -6.10 9.29 -8.94
C ARG A 199 -7.60 9.60 -8.94
N ALA A 200 -8.40 8.55 -9.01
CA ALA A 200 -9.85 8.60 -9.05
C ALA A 200 -10.41 7.23 -8.63
N ARG A 201 -11.73 7.15 -8.46
CA ARG A 201 -12.40 5.85 -8.39
C ARG A 201 -12.43 5.20 -9.77
N THR A 202 -12.03 3.94 -9.85
CA THR A 202 -12.03 3.16 -11.10
C THR A 202 -12.84 1.88 -10.94
N ALA A 203 -13.23 1.30 -12.08
CA ALA A 203 -13.78 -0.06 -12.14
C ALA A 203 -12.67 -1.11 -12.28
N ASP A 204 -11.43 -0.68 -12.52
CA ASP A 204 -10.27 -1.56 -12.71
C ASP A 204 -9.85 -2.25 -11.41
N TRP A 205 -10.12 -1.60 -10.28
CA TRP A 205 -9.88 -2.15 -8.95
C TRP A 205 -11.22 -2.36 -8.24
N LEU A 206 -11.45 -3.57 -7.76
CA LEU A 206 -12.71 -3.96 -7.13
C LEU A 206 -12.43 -4.64 -5.80
N LYS A 207 -13.08 -4.22 -4.73
CA LYS A 207 -12.94 -4.85 -3.41
C LYS A 207 -14.09 -5.82 -3.16
N TYR A 208 -13.78 -6.95 -2.52
CA TYR A 208 -14.74 -7.95 -2.10
C TYR A 208 -14.51 -8.27 -0.62
N LYS A 209 -15.51 -7.99 0.22
CA LYS A 209 -15.42 -8.04 1.68
C LYS A 209 -16.53 -8.91 2.25
N GLN A 210 -16.27 -9.52 3.39
CA GLN A 210 -17.30 -10.27 4.10
C GLN A 210 -18.40 -9.32 4.62
N ARG A 211 -19.66 -9.76 4.56
CA ARG A 211 -20.80 -8.97 5.09
C ARG A 211 -20.54 -8.64 6.57
N GLY A 212 -20.69 -7.36 6.95
CA GLY A 212 -20.42 -6.86 8.30
C GLY A 212 -19.06 -6.16 8.49
N TRP A 213 -18.13 -6.29 7.54
CA TRP A 213 -16.89 -5.50 7.53
C TRP A 213 -17.09 -4.04 7.14
N SER A 214 -18.21 -3.70 6.51
CA SER A 214 -18.63 -2.32 6.24
C SER A 214 -18.96 -1.52 7.51
N THR A 215 -19.11 -2.19 8.66
CA THR A 215 -19.69 -1.63 9.90
C THR A 215 -18.77 -1.68 11.11
N ARG A 216 -17.45 -1.90 10.97
CA ARG A 216 -16.50 -1.58 12.05
C ARG A 216 -16.38 -0.05 12.18
N GLN A 217 -17.47 0.60 12.61
CA GLN A 217 -17.39 1.89 13.26
C GLN A 217 -16.65 1.68 14.58
N VAL A 218 -15.70 2.58 14.83
CA VAL A 218 -14.96 2.71 16.08
C VAL A 218 -15.97 2.73 17.22
N ALA A 219 -16.01 1.65 18.01
CA ALA A 219 -16.53 1.70 19.36
C ALA A 219 -15.46 2.30 20.28
#